data_AF-A0A8S1CLD1-F1
#
_entry.id   AF-A0A8S1CLD1-F1
#
_cell.length_a   1.000
_cell.length_b   1.000
_cell.length_c   1.000
_cell.angle_alpha   90.00
_cell.angle_beta   90.00
_cell.angle_gamma   90.00
#
_symmetry.space_group_name_H-M   'P 1'
#
loop_
_entity.id
_entity.type
_entity.pdbx_description
1 polymer ?
#
loop_
_entity_poly.entity_id
_entity_poly.type
_entity_poly.pdbx_seq_one_letter_code
_entity_poly.pdbx_strand_id
1 'polypeptide(L)'
;MLPVQLKSVCSPDDAYEVTAHPQESSIHVRNNKNDPKITVQIMLTSPVVREAVGDTPGAEPVEAASRPVGNLLDKQQCLEALAALRHAKWFQARATGLQHCVMVIRVLKDLCSRIPTWHPFPSWALELLCEKVLSSAGQPQSPGDALRRVMEAVASGIILPGGPGLLDPCEKEPTDAAGCLTMQQREDITASAQQALRLLAFRQIHKVLGMEPLPPPKFQRGRFNRKRRRDNSSGEGNDSEGENEPCGDGKKDKKEEGEEKMDTEKAVPEGAAA
;
A
#
# COMPACT_ATOMS: atom_id res chain seq x y z
N MET A 1 19.40 31.98 -18.20
CA MET A 1 18.08 32.57 -18.52
C MET A 1 17.05 31.46 -18.42
N LEU A 2 16.03 31.60 -17.56
CA LEU A 2 14.91 30.65 -17.49
C LEU A 2 14.15 30.65 -18.84
N PRO A 3 13.80 29.48 -19.41
CA PRO A 3 12.99 29.38 -20.61
C PRO A 3 11.72 30.24 -20.53
N VAL A 4 11.39 30.93 -21.63
CA VAL A 4 10.24 31.87 -21.71
C VAL A 4 8.93 31.19 -21.31
N GLN A 5 8.81 29.90 -21.56
CA GLN A 5 7.66 29.04 -21.27
C GLN A 5 7.42 28.84 -19.77
N LEU A 6 8.45 28.97 -18.90
CA LEU A 6 8.25 28.88 -17.45
C LEU A 6 7.62 30.15 -16.88
N LYS A 7 7.76 31.30 -17.57
CA LYS A 7 7.16 32.57 -17.14
C LYS A 7 5.63 32.59 -17.26
N SER A 8 5.02 31.71 -18.06
CA SER A 8 3.56 31.63 -18.18
C SER A 8 2.91 30.74 -17.12
N VAL A 9 3.69 29.95 -16.38
CA VAL A 9 3.21 29.02 -15.35
C VAL A 9 3.62 29.47 -13.94
N CYS A 10 4.76 30.15 -13.81
CA CYS A 10 5.20 30.69 -12.52
C CYS A 10 4.45 31.99 -12.20
N SER A 11 3.89 32.08 -11.00
CA SER A 11 3.48 33.37 -10.46
C SER A 11 4.70 34.30 -10.39
N PRO A 12 4.56 35.62 -10.61
CA PRO A 12 5.69 36.56 -10.49
C PRO A 12 6.32 36.57 -9.10
N ASP A 13 5.61 36.02 -8.09
CA ASP A 13 6.07 35.91 -6.72
C ASP A 13 6.83 34.61 -6.42
N ASP A 14 6.89 33.63 -7.31
CA ASP A 14 7.64 32.39 -7.06
C ASP A 14 9.04 32.45 -7.68
N ALA A 15 10.07 32.51 -6.83
CA ALA A 15 11.46 32.45 -7.24
C ALA A 15 11.96 31.00 -7.24
N TYR A 16 11.99 30.37 -8.41
CA TYR A 16 12.56 29.04 -8.60
C TYR A 16 14.03 29.13 -9.03
N GLU A 17 14.88 28.34 -8.38
CA GLU A 17 16.27 28.10 -8.76
C GLU A 17 16.35 26.83 -9.60
N VAL A 18 16.92 26.93 -10.80
CA VAL A 18 17.05 25.79 -11.72
C VAL A 18 18.53 25.51 -11.94
N THR A 19 18.97 24.32 -11.57
CA THR A 19 20.36 23.86 -11.65
C THR A 19 20.43 22.58 -12.47
N ALA A 20 21.28 22.56 -13.50
CA ALA A 20 21.49 21.36 -14.33
C ALA A 20 22.62 20.52 -13.72
N HIS A 21 22.40 19.20 -13.66
CA HIS A 21 23.36 18.22 -13.15
C HIS A 21 23.63 17.16 -14.24
N PRO A 22 24.55 17.43 -15.20
CA PRO A 22 24.83 16.51 -16.30
C PRO A 22 25.32 15.13 -15.85
N GLN A 23 26.04 15.05 -14.72
CA GLN A 23 26.54 13.79 -14.16
C GLN A 23 25.44 12.87 -13.64
N GLU A 24 24.30 13.44 -13.22
CA GLU A 24 23.12 12.71 -12.75
C GLU A 24 22.03 12.62 -13.83
N SER A 25 22.34 13.06 -15.06
CA SER A 25 21.37 13.18 -16.15
C SER A 25 20.08 13.89 -15.73
N SER A 26 20.17 14.93 -14.90
CA SER A 26 19.00 15.53 -14.27
C SER A 26 19.04 17.07 -14.16
N ILE A 27 17.88 17.67 -13.92
CA ILE A 27 17.70 19.10 -13.64
C ILE A 27 17.00 19.23 -12.28
N HIS A 28 17.57 20.02 -11.37
CA HIS A 28 16.99 20.31 -10.06
C HIS A 28 16.30 21.67 -10.07
N VAL A 29 15.02 21.66 -9.70
CA VAL A 29 14.19 22.87 -9.54
C VAL A 29 13.87 23.03 -8.06
N ARG A 30 14.33 24.13 -7.44
CA ARG A 30 14.12 24.42 -6.02
C ARG A 30 13.30 25.68 -5.84
N ASN A 31 12.36 25.67 -4.90
CA ASN A 31 11.69 26.90 -4.46
C ASN A 31 12.46 27.49 -3.27
N ASN A 32 12.97 28.71 -3.41
CA ASN A 32 13.80 29.36 -2.39
C ASN A 32 12.99 30.16 -1.36
N LYS A 33 11.67 30.30 -1.52
CA LYS A 33 10.81 31.11 -0.63
C LYS A 33 10.07 30.30 0.44
N ASN A 34 9.87 29.00 0.21
CA ASN A 34 9.09 28.16 1.12
C ASN A 34 10.01 27.35 2.04
N ASP A 35 9.63 27.25 3.32
CA ASP A 35 10.20 26.32 4.30
C ASP A 35 9.13 25.28 4.68
N PRO A 36 9.36 23.97 4.51
CA PRO A 36 10.58 23.32 4.02
C PRO A 36 10.89 23.59 2.54
N LYS A 37 12.18 23.68 2.21
CA LYS A 37 12.67 23.82 0.83
C LYS A 37 12.37 22.55 0.03
N ILE A 38 11.43 22.62 -0.91
CA ILE A 38 11.11 21.51 -1.81
C ILE A 38 12.04 21.57 -3.03
N THR A 39 12.68 20.43 -3.33
CA THR A 39 13.46 20.22 -4.56
C THR A 39 12.75 19.20 -5.43
N VAL A 40 12.49 19.55 -6.68
CA VAL A 40 11.99 18.64 -7.72
C VAL A 40 13.15 18.26 -8.62
N GLN A 41 13.44 16.96 -8.72
CA GLN A 41 14.43 16.42 -9.64
C GLN A 41 13.74 15.94 -10.93
N ILE A 42 14.15 16.50 -12.06
CA ILE A 42 13.69 16.11 -13.39
C ILE A 42 14.79 15.24 -14.01
N MET A 43 14.58 13.93 -14.05
CA MET A 43 15.51 12.99 -14.68
C MET A 43 15.25 12.93 -16.19
N LEU A 44 16.31 13.11 -16.99
CA LEU A 44 16.27 13.09 -18.45
C LEU A 44 16.66 11.71 -18.95
N THR A 45 15.84 11.12 -19.82
CA THR A 45 16.12 9.82 -20.44
C THR A 45 15.38 9.66 -21.77
N SER A 46 15.68 8.60 -22.52
CA SER A 46 15.02 8.24 -23.78
C SER A 46 14.85 6.73 -23.89
N PRO A 47 13.70 6.21 -24.40
CA PRO A 47 13.49 4.79 -24.64
C PRO A 47 14.59 4.12 -25.46
N VAL A 48 15.20 4.86 -26.39
CA VAL A 48 16.28 4.41 -27.28
C VAL A 48 17.52 3.94 -26.50
N VAL A 49 17.75 4.48 -25.29
CA VAL A 49 18.88 4.09 -24.43
C VAL A 49 18.80 2.62 -24.03
N ARG A 50 17.59 2.07 -23.85
CA ARG A 50 17.36 0.66 -23.51
C ARG A 50 17.40 -0.24 -24.73
N GLU A 51 16.93 0.23 -25.88
CA GLU A 51 17.00 -0.50 -27.15
C GLU A 51 18.47 -0.74 -27.57
N ALA A 52 19.33 0.26 -27.38
CA ALA A 52 20.78 0.13 -27.58
C ALA A 52 21.50 -0.81 -26.58
N VAL A 53 20.81 -1.34 -25.57
CA VAL A 53 21.31 -2.40 -24.67
C VAL A 53 20.69 -3.75 -25.03
N GLY A 54 19.56 -3.75 -25.75
CA GLY A 54 18.72 -4.92 -25.98
C GLY A 54 18.88 -5.61 -27.34
N ASP A 55 19.73 -5.13 -28.23
CA ASP A 55 19.95 -5.76 -29.54
C ASP A 55 21.17 -6.69 -29.56
N THR A 56 20.86 -7.99 -29.49
CA THR A 56 21.48 -9.18 -30.12
C THR A 56 23.03 -9.34 -30.22
N PRO A 57 23.57 -10.51 -29.84
CA PRO A 57 24.90 -10.93 -30.30
C PRO A 57 24.83 -11.29 -31.79
N GLY A 58 25.09 -10.32 -32.68
CA GLY A 58 25.19 -10.56 -34.12
C GLY A 58 24.56 -9.53 -35.06
N ALA A 59 23.94 -8.45 -34.56
CA ALA A 59 23.54 -7.34 -35.41
C ALA A 59 24.72 -6.38 -35.63
N GLU A 60 25.01 -6.06 -36.89
CA GLU A 60 26.05 -5.09 -37.25
C GLU A 60 25.79 -3.73 -36.58
N PRO A 61 26.84 -3.02 -36.14
CA PRO A 61 26.69 -1.75 -35.43
C PRO A 61 26.10 -0.71 -36.39
N VAL A 62 24.81 -0.43 -36.24
CA VAL A 62 24.15 0.63 -36.98
C VAL A 62 24.72 1.97 -36.52
N GLU A 63 25.70 2.47 -37.27
CA GLU A 63 26.18 3.85 -37.39
C GLU A 63 26.02 4.77 -36.16
N ALA A 64 26.60 4.37 -35.02
CA ALA A 64 26.83 5.27 -33.89
C ALA A 64 28.05 6.22 -34.10
N ALA A 65 28.66 6.22 -35.29
CA ALA A 65 29.93 6.88 -35.57
C ALA A 65 29.83 8.36 -36.00
N SER A 66 28.63 8.96 -36.05
CA SER A 66 28.44 10.34 -36.54
C SER A 66 27.74 11.30 -35.56
N ARG A 67 27.58 10.94 -34.27
CA ARG A 67 27.02 11.86 -33.27
C ARG A 67 28.14 12.51 -32.45
N PRO A 68 28.11 13.84 -32.21
CA PRO A 68 29.15 14.53 -31.46
C PRO A 68 29.26 13.93 -30.06
N VAL A 69 30.39 13.29 -29.81
CA VAL A 69 30.73 12.48 -28.62
C VAL A 69 30.77 13.32 -27.33
N GLY A 70 30.59 14.64 -27.41
CA GLY A 70 30.78 15.58 -26.29
C GLY A 70 29.56 15.88 -25.42
N ASN A 71 28.33 15.50 -25.80
CA ASN A 71 27.10 15.96 -25.11
C ASN A 71 26.14 14.83 -24.71
N LEU A 72 26.59 13.58 -24.64
CA LEU A 72 25.72 12.47 -24.26
C LEU A 72 25.58 12.40 -22.74
N LEU A 73 24.34 12.20 -22.29
CA LEU A 73 24.01 11.95 -20.89
C LEU A 73 24.53 10.58 -20.45
N ASP A 74 24.76 10.43 -19.14
CA ASP A 74 25.22 9.16 -18.58
C ASP A 74 24.18 8.06 -18.83
N LYS A 75 24.64 6.96 -19.46
CA LYS A 75 23.79 5.86 -19.89
C LYS A 75 23.13 5.16 -18.71
N GLN A 76 23.85 4.97 -17.61
CA GLN A 76 23.37 4.27 -16.43
C GLN A 76 22.27 5.08 -15.74
N GLN A 77 22.48 6.39 -15.55
CA GLN A 77 21.47 7.30 -15.00
C GLN A 77 20.20 7.35 -15.87
N CYS A 78 20.35 7.34 -17.19
CA CYS A 78 19.21 7.28 -18.10
C CYS A 78 18.42 5.96 -17.94
N LEU A 79 19.10 4.83 -17.75
CA LEU A 79 18.46 3.53 -17.53
C LEU A 79 17.73 3.47 -16.18
N GLU A 80 18.32 4.03 -15.13
CA GLU A 80 17.69 4.14 -13.80
C GLU A 80 16.41 4.99 -13.85
N ALA A 81 16.42 6.10 -14.60
CA ALA A 81 15.23 6.89 -14.84
C ALA A 81 14.12 6.10 -15.57
N LEU A 82 14.48 5.26 -16.55
CA LEU A 82 13.52 4.36 -17.22
C LEU A 82 13.01 3.24 -16.31
N ALA A 83 13.84 2.74 -15.38
CA ALA A 83 13.40 1.81 -14.34
C ALA A 83 12.39 2.48 -13.39
N ALA A 84 12.71 3.66 -12.86
CA ALA A 84 11.81 4.44 -12.02
C ALA A 84 10.46 4.75 -12.72
N LEU A 85 10.48 5.07 -14.02
CA LEU A 85 9.26 5.28 -14.81
C LEU A 85 8.41 4.01 -14.91
N ARG A 86 9.03 2.83 -15.08
CA ARG A 86 8.33 1.53 -15.08
C ARG A 86 7.74 1.23 -13.70
N HIS A 87 8.50 1.44 -12.64
CA HIS A 87 8.05 1.24 -11.26
C HIS A 87 6.83 2.12 -10.96
N ALA A 88 6.86 3.40 -11.36
CA ALA A 88 5.75 4.32 -11.17
C ALA A 88 4.47 3.86 -11.91
N LYS A 89 4.60 3.44 -13.17
CA LYS A 89 3.47 2.89 -13.96
C LYS A 89 2.91 1.61 -13.32
N TRP A 90 3.79 0.70 -12.91
CA TRP A 90 3.41 -0.53 -12.24
C TRP A 90 2.70 -0.23 -10.92
N PHE A 91 3.23 0.69 -10.11
CA PHE A 91 2.66 1.07 -8.83
C PHE A 91 1.24 1.63 -9.00
N GLN A 92 1.07 2.54 -9.96
CA GLN A 92 -0.24 3.09 -10.30
C GLN A 92 -1.23 2.00 -10.70
N ALA A 93 -0.81 1.04 -11.53
CA ALA A 93 -1.67 -0.02 -12.03
C ALA A 93 -1.98 -1.12 -11.00
N ARG A 94 -1.07 -1.37 -10.04
CA ARG A 94 -1.11 -2.57 -9.18
C ARG A 94 -1.31 -2.26 -7.70
N ALA A 95 -0.62 -1.25 -7.17
CA ALA A 95 -0.59 -0.95 -5.74
C ALA A 95 -1.59 0.14 -5.32
N THR A 96 -1.80 1.17 -6.15
CA THR A 96 -2.64 2.33 -5.78
C THR A 96 -4.08 1.96 -5.45
N GLY A 97 -4.69 1.05 -6.22
CA GLY A 97 -6.07 0.60 -6.00
C GLY A 97 -6.21 -0.53 -4.97
N LEU A 98 -5.10 -1.10 -4.49
CA LEU A 98 -5.13 -2.25 -3.59
C LEU A 98 -5.43 -1.80 -2.15
N GLN A 99 -6.45 -2.41 -1.53
CA GLN A 99 -6.89 -2.03 -0.19
C GLN A 99 -5.74 -2.06 0.82
N HIS A 100 -5.60 -0.95 1.55
CA HIS A 100 -4.58 -0.72 2.58
C HIS A 100 -3.12 -0.72 2.09
N CYS A 101 -2.82 -1.09 0.85
CA CYS A 101 -1.45 -1.24 0.36
C CYS A 101 -0.61 0.04 0.52
N VAL A 102 -1.11 1.17 -0.01
CA VAL A 102 -0.43 2.46 0.10
C VAL A 102 -0.25 2.89 1.57
N MET A 103 -1.21 2.60 2.43
CA MET A 103 -1.11 2.92 3.86
C MET A 103 -0.03 2.07 4.54
N VAL A 104 0.00 0.76 4.30
CA VAL A 104 0.99 -0.16 4.87
C VAL A 104 2.39 0.21 4.38
N ILE A 105 2.54 0.54 3.09
CA ILE A 105 3.82 1.02 2.53
C ILE A 105 4.30 2.27 3.27
N ARG A 106 3.43 3.24 3.56
CA ARG A 106 3.81 4.45 4.31
C ARG A 106 4.29 4.12 5.73
N VAL A 107 3.57 3.24 6.43
CA VAL A 107 3.96 2.79 7.78
C VAL A 107 5.29 2.06 7.74
N LEU A 108 5.53 1.21 6.74
CA LEU A 108 6.78 0.47 6.64
C LEU A 108 7.94 1.35 6.17
N LYS A 109 7.71 2.37 5.34
CA LYS A 109 8.74 3.37 5.01
C LYS A 109 9.17 4.16 6.25
N ASP A 110 8.22 4.53 7.10
CA ASP A 110 8.50 5.13 8.41
C ASP A 110 9.24 4.16 9.35
N LEU A 111 8.87 2.87 9.35
CA LEU A 111 9.62 1.86 10.10
C LEU A 111 11.06 1.75 9.60
N CYS A 112 11.26 1.73 8.27
CA CYS A 112 12.59 1.74 7.68
C CYS A 112 13.38 2.96 8.12
N SER A 113 12.80 4.17 8.13
CA SER A 113 13.53 5.38 8.54
C SER A 113 13.87 5.40 10.03
N ARG A 114 13.01 4.87 10.90
CA ARG A 114 13.21 4.87 12.36
C ARG A 114 14.12 3.75 12.86
N ILE A 115 14.08 2.57 12.25
CA ILE A 115 14.77 1.38 12.76
C ILE A 115 15.98 1.08 11.85
N PRO A 116 17.23 1.26 12.34
CA PRO A 116 18.42 1.08 11.51
C PRO A 116 18.56 -0.27 10.83
N THR A 117 18.08 -1.34 11.47
CA THR A 117 18.03 -2.68 10.89
C THR A 117 17.30 -2.73 9.54
N TRP A 118 16.31 -1.87 9.34
CA TRP A 118 15.49 -1.82 8.12
C TRP A 118 15.95 -0.77 7.12
N HIS A 119 16.90 0.11 7.45
CA HIS A 119 17.45 1.12 6.50
C HIS A 119 17.91 0.53 5.16
N PRO A 120 18.58 -0.64 5.11
CA PRO A 120 19.05 -1.20 3.86
C PRO A 120 17.92 -1.69 2.93
N PHE A 121 16.69 -1.86 3.44
CA PHE A 121 15.58 -2.40 2.67
C PHE A 121 15.21 -1.45 1.52
N PRO A 122 15.35 -1.84 0.24
CA PRO A 122 15.10 -0.95 -0.89
C PRO A 122 13.64 -0.49 -0.94
N SER A 123 13.41 0.81 -1.18
CA SER A 123 12.05 1.35 -1.26
C SER A 123 11.19 0.61 -2.29
N TRP A 124 11.77 0.29 -3.46
CA TRP A 124 11.08 -0.45 -4.50
C TRP A 124 10.72 -1.88 -4.07
N ALA A 125 11.68 -2.61 -3.48
CA ALA A 125 11.43 -3.95 -2.97
C ALA A 125 10.32 -3.96 -1.89
N LEU A 126 10.24 -2.90 -1.07
CA LEU A 126 9.24 -2.77 -0.02
C LEU A 126 7.83 -2.57 -0.60
N GLU A 127 7.72 -1.73 -1.62
CA GLU A 127 6.48 -1.50 -2.37
C GLU A 127 5.99 -2.79 -3.04
N LEU A 128 6.91 -3.50 -3.70
CA LEU A 128 6.64 -4.78 -4.36
C LEU A 128 6.20 -5.85 -3.35
N LEU A 129 6.92 -6.00 -2.24
CA LEU A 129 6.57 -6.92 -1.16
C LEU A 129 5.15 -6.67 -0.66
N CYS A 130 4.80 -5.41 -0.37
CA CYS A 130 3.47 -5.06 0.12
C CYS A 130 2.38 -5.44 -0.89
N GLU A 131 2.54 -5.09 -2.17
CA GLU A 131 1.57 -5.44 -3.21
C GLU A 131 1.40 -6.95 -3.32
N LYS A 132 2.49 -7.71 -3.41
CA LYS A 132 2.46 -9.17 -3.57
C LYS A 132 1.79 -9.85 -2.39
N VAL A 133 2.14 -9.46 -1.17
CA VAL A 133 1.58 -10.06 0.04
C VAL A 133 0.09 -9.74 0.18
N LEU A 134 -0.31 -8.49 -0.05
CA LEU A 134 -1.70 -8.06 0.13
C LEU A 134 -2.61 -8.51 -1.01
N SER A 135 -2.12 -8.55 -2.26
CA SER A 135 -2.89 -9.08 -3.39
C SER A 135 -3.15 -10.58 -3.24
N SER A 136 -2.29 -11.32 -2.53
CA SER A 136 -2.48 -12.75 -2.22
C SER A 136 -3.51 -13.05 -1.12
N ALA A 137 -4.05 -12.03 -0.44
CA ALA A 137 -4.90 -12.25 0.74
C ALA A 137 -6.23 -12.95 0.41
N GLY A 138 -6.75 -12.74 -0.80
CA GLY A 138 -8.00 -13.36 -1.28
C GLY A 138 -9.27 -12.95 -0.53
N GLN A 139 -9.16 -12.18 0.55
CA GLN A 139 -10.26 -11.70 1.40
C GLN A 139 -10.00 -10.27 1.87
N PRO A 140 -11.04 -9.47 2.15
CA PRO A 140 -10.88 -8.15 2.75
C PRO A 140 -10.18 -8.23 4.10
N GLN A 141 -9.21 -7.35 4.34
CA GLN A 141 -8.45 -7.29 5.59
C GLN A 141 -8.67 -5.96 6.28
N SER A 142 -8.55 -5.91 7.61
CA SER A 142 -8.41 -4.64 8.30
C SER A 142 -7.01 -4.06 8.07
N PRO A 143 -6.79 -2.74 8.25
CA PRO A 143 -5.45 -2.15 8.14
C PRO A 143 -4.40 -2.82 9.03
N GLY A 144 -4.79 -3.21 10.25
CA GLY A 144 -3.91 -3.90 11.19
C GLY A 144 -3.55 -5.31 10.73
N ASP A 145 -4.52 -6.04 10.17
CA ASP A 145 -4.29 -7.39 9.62
C ASP A 145 -3.44 -7.33 8.34
N ALA A 146 -3.60 -6.29 7.51
CA ALA A 146 -2.77 -6.05 6.34
C ALA A 146 -1.30 -5.82 6.73
N LEU A 147 -1.03 -4.92 7.68
CA LEU A 147 0.32 -4.72 8.21
C LEU A 147 0.90 -6.02 8.81
N ARG A 148 0.09 -6.72 9.60
CA ARG A 148 0.48 -8.00 10.21
C ARG A 148 0.86 -9.04 9.15
N ARG A 149 0.08 -9.15 8.07
CA ARG A 149 0.35 -10.10 6.98
C ARG A 149 1.69 -9.82 6.29
N VAL A 150 2.02 -8.55 6.06
CA VAL A 150 3.34 -8.17 5.50
C VAL A 150 4.46 -8.54 6.46
N MET A 151 4.29 -8.29 7.76
CA MET A 151 5.26 -8.72 8.77
C MET A 151 5.41 -10.25 8.83
N GLU A 152 4.32 -11.01 8.70
CA GLU A 152 4.34 -12.48 8.62
C GLU A 152 5.15 -12.98 7.42
N ALA A 153 5.00 -12.35 6.26
CA ALA A 153 5.76 -12.70 5.06
C ALA A 153 7.27 -12.43 5.21
N VAL A 154 7.67 -11.33 5.83
CA VAL A 154 9.09 -11.07 6.10
C VAL A 154 9.63 -12.02 7.16
N ALA A 155 8.85 -12.27 8.22
CA ALA A 155 9.20 -13.15 9.33
C ALA A 155 9.31 -14.62 8.91
N SER A 156 8.58 -15.06 7.88
CA SER A 156 8.69 -16.40 7.30
C SER A 156 9.95 -16.59 6.45
N GLY A 157 10.74 -15.53 6.24
CA GLY A 157 12.01 -15.60 5.52
C GLY A 157 11.89 -15.44 4.01
N ILE A 158 10.85 -14.76 3.50
CA ILE A 158 10.69 -14.55 2.04
C ILE A 158 11.91 -13.88 1.38
N ILE A 159 12.66 -13.10 2.15
CA ILE A 159 13.88 -12.40 1.72
C ILE A 159 15.18 -13.16 2.07
N LEU A 160 15.12 -14.33 2.70
CA LEU A 160 16.33 -15.09 3.02
C LEU A 160 16.90 -15.78 1.75
N PRO A 161 18.23 -16.02 1.70
CA PRO A 161 18.82 -16.82 0.63
C PRO A 161 18.15 -18.20 0.49
N GLY A 162 17.93 -18.65 -0.74
CA GLY A 162 17.24 -19.92 -1.02
C GLY A 162 15.71 -19.87 -0.89
N GLY A 163 15.14 -18.73 -0.46
CA GLY A 163 13.71 -18.46 -0.55
C GLY A 163 13.26 -18.10 -1.98
N PRO A 164 11.94 -17.88 -2.20
CA PRO A 164 11.41 -17.51 -3.51
C PRO A 164 11.87 -16.13 -4.00
N GLY A 165 12.36 -15.26 -3.10
CA GLY A 165 12.83 -13.91 -3.43
C GLY A 165 11.72 -12.94 -3.86
N LEU A 166 12.11 -11.72 -4.24
CA LEU A 166 11.18 -10.69 -4.73
C LEU A 166 11.48 -10.38 -6.20
N LEU A 167 10.94 -11.18 -7.11
CA LEU A 167 11.13 -10.98 -8.54
C LEU A 167 10.51 -9.67 -9.03
N ASP A 168 11.34 -8.84 -9.65
CA ASP A 168 10.97 -7.54 -10.20
C ASP A 168 10.13 -7.70 -11.48
N PRO A 169 8.83 -7.33 -11.47
CA PRO A 169 7.96 -7.45 -12.65
C PRO A 169 8.25 -6.39 -13.72
N CYS A 170 9.07 -5.37 -13.41
CA CYS A 170 9.43 -4.33 -14.35
C CYS A 170 10.64 -4.72 -15.19
N GLU A 171 11.46 -5.67 -14.76
CA GLU A 171 12.62 -6.15 -15.51
C GLU A 171 12.31 -7.33 -16.44
N LYS A 172 13.06 -7.43 -17.54
CA LYS A 172 12.92 -8.52 -18.52
C LYS A 172 13.56 -9.80 -17.98
N GLU A 173 14.78 -9.67 -17.48
CA GLU A 173 15.51 -10.76 -16.86
C GLU A 173 15.01 -10.99 -15.43
N PRO A 174 14.98 -12.24 -14.94
CA PRO A 174 14.55 -12.56 -13.58
C PRO A 174 15.49 -11.90 -12.56
N THR A 175 15.07 -10.75 -12.04
CA THR A 175 15.87 -9.89 -11.17
C THR A 175 15.26 -9.87 -9.77
N ASP A 176 16.05 -10.15 -8.73
CA ASP A 176 15.61 -9.99 -7.34
C ASP A 176 15.66 -8.50 -6.94
N ALA A 177 14.51 -7.90 -6.68
CA ALA A 177 14.38 -6.52 -6.24
C ALA A 177 15.07 -6.25 -4.89
N ALA A 178 15.24 -7.29 -4.05
CA ALA A 178 15.98 -7.22 -2.79
C ALA A 178 17.45 -7.62 -2.95
N GLY A 179 17.95 -7.81 -4.18
CA GLY A 179 19.26 -8.37 -4.49
C GLY A 179 20.45 -7.64 -3.88
N CYS A 180 20.33 -6.34 -3.59
CA CYS A 180 21.38 -5.55 -2.95
C CYS A 180 21.55 -5.82 -1.45
N LEU A 181 20.62 -6.54 -0.81
CA LEU A 181 20.74 -6.91 0.59
C LEU A 181 21.76 -8.05 0.78
N THR A 182 22.70 -7.84 1.69
CA THR A 182 23.64 -8.87 2.15
C THR A 182 22.92 -9.97 2.94
N MET A 183 23.57 -11.14 3.07
CA MET A 183 23.01 -12.25 3.86
C MET A 183 22.70 -11.83 5.31
N GLN A 184 23.62 -11.10 5.95
CA GLN A 184 23.43 -10.61 7.32
C GLN A 184 22.25 -9.63 7.41
N GLN A 185 22.14 -8.67 6.49
CA GLN A 185 21.00 -7.73 6.48
C GLN A 185 19.67 -8.46 6.32
N ARG A 186 19.61 -9.49 5.46
CA ARG A 186 18.40 -10.31 5.29
C ARG A 186 18.02 -11.01 6.60
N GLU A 187 19.00 -11.62 7.28
CA GLU A 187 18.79 -12.26 8.59
C GLU A 187 18.31 -11.27 9.65
N ASP A 188 18.97 -10.11 9.78
CA ASP A 188 18.64 -9.11 10.78
C ASP A 188 17.23 -8.54 10.58
N ILE A 189 16.85 -8.27 9.31
CA ILE A 189 15.50 -7.81 8.94
C ILE A 189 14.48 -8.90 9.26
N THR A 190 14.73 -10.15 8.90
CA THR A 190 13.83 -11.27 9.21
C THR A 190 13.66 -11.47 10.72
N ALA A 191 14.74 -11.43 11.49
CA ALA A 191 14.68 -11.53 12.96
C ALA A 191 13.92 -10.35 13.58
N SER A 192 14.14 -9.14 13.07
CA SER A 192 13.41 -7.94 13.47
C SER A 192 11.90 -8.06 13.17
N ALA A 193 11.54 -8.57 12.00
CA ALA A 193 10.15 -8.84 11.61
C ALA A 193 9.50 -9.90 12.52
N GLN A 194 10.21 -10.96 12.88
CA GLN A 194 9.73 -11.98 13.82
C GLN A 194 9.44 -11.41 15.21
N GLN A 195 10.30 -10.50 15.70
CA GLN A 195 10.06 -9.77 16.95
C GLN A 195 8.84 -8.85 16.84
N ALA A 196 8.75 -8.07 15.76
CA ALA A 196 7.62 -7.18 15.52
C ALA A 196 6.29 -7.94 15.43
N LEU A 197 6.28 -9.10 14.77
CA LEU A 197 5.12 -9.97 14.66
C LEU A 197 4.63 -10.47 16.03
N ARG A 198 5.55 -10.86 16.92
CA ARG A 198 5.19 -11.23 18.30
C ARG A 198 4.57 -10.06 19.04
N LEU A 199 5.12 -8.85 18.90
CA LEU A 199 4.52 -7.64 19.48
C LEU A 199 3.11 -7.38 18.93
N LEU A 200 2.89 -7.55 17.63
CA LEU A 200 1.55 -7.45 17.01
C LEU A 200 0.56 -8.47 17.59
N ALA A 201 0.98 -9.73 17.73
CA ALA A 201 0.15 -10.80 18.30
C ALA A 201 -0.26 -10.52 19.76
N PHE A 202 0.66 -9.96 20.55
CA PHE A 202 0.39 -9.56 21.94
C PHE A 202 -0.21 -8.15 22.09
N ARG A 203 -0.78 -7.59 21.01
CA ARG A 203 -1.46 -6.28 20.99
C ARG A 203 -0.56 -5.09 21.38
N GLN A 204 0.75 -5.22 21.17
CA GLN A 204 1.76 -4.19 21.42
C GLN A 204 2.17 -3.46 20.12
N ILE A 205 1.24 -3.26 19.19
CA ILE A 205 1.48 -2.59 17.90
C ILE A 205 2.09 -1.19 18.06
N HIS A 206 1.73 -0.47 19.12
CA HIS A 206 2.28 0.86 19.43
C HIS A 206 3.82 0.86 19.52
N LYS A 207 4.43 -0.22 20.02
CA LYS A 207 5.89 -0.36 20.05
C LYS A 207 6.50 -0.51 18.66
N VAL A 208 5.83 -1.25 17.76
CA VAL A 208 6.28 -1.41 16.36
C VAL A 208 6.15 -0.09 15.61
N LEU A 209 5.08 0.65 15.86
CA LEU A 209 4.82 1.96 15.28
C LEU A 209 5.65 3.10 15.91
N GLY A 210 6.40 2.83 16.98
CA GLY A 210 7.21 3.84 17.66
C GLY A 210 6.37 4.96 18.30
N MET A 211 5.18 4.63 18.81
CA MET A 211 4.24 5.58 19.41
C MET A 211 3.79 5.14 20.79
N GLU A 212 3.21 6.07 21.54
CA GLU A 212 2.53 5.75 22.79
C GLU A 212 1.24 4.94 22.54
N PRO A 213 0.86 4.04 23.47
CA PRO A 213 -0.40 3.32 23.36
C PRO A 213 -1.58 4.29 23.36
N LEU A 214 -2.48 4.12 22.40
CA LEU A 214 -3.71 4.91 22.36
C LEU A 214 -4.55 4.62 23.60
N PRO A 215 -5.29 5.63 24.12
CA PRO A 215 -6.19 5.42 25.24
C PRO A 215 -7.23 4.34 24.93
N PRO A 216 -7.62 3.53 25.92
CA PRO A 216 -8.63 2.49 25.72
C PRO A 216 -9.94 3.12 25.21
N PRO A 217 -10.60 2.49 24.23
CA PRO A 217 -11.83 3.04 23.67
C PRO A 217 -12.90 3.16 24.77
N LYS A 218 -13.50 4.36 24.89
CA LYS A 218 -14.52 4.68 25.90
C LYS A 218 -15.78 3.82 25.81
N PHE A 219 -16.03 3.22 24.64
CA PHE A 219 -17.10 2.26 24.42
C PHE A 219 -16.50 0.94 23.95
N GLN A 220 -16.43 -0.02 24.86
CA GLN A 220 -16.28 -1.42 24.46
C GLN A 220 -17.58 -1.78 23.74
N ARG A 221 -17.59 -1.71 22.40
CA ARG A 221 -18.59 -2.45 21.62
C ARG A 221 -18.40 -3.90 22.00
N GLY A 222 -19.23 -4.39 22.91
CA GLY A 222 -19.20 -5.74 23.43
C GLY A 222 -19.21 -6.70 22.25
N ARG A 223 -18.05 -7.25 21.90
CA ARG A 223 -18.00 -8.44 21.06
C ARG A 223 -18.61 -9.53 21.93
N PHE A 224 -19.91 -9.74 21.73
CA PHE A 224 -20.67 -10.93 22.07
C PHE A 224 -20.00 -11.80 23.14
N ASN A 225 -20.39 -11.59 24.39
CA ASN A 225 -20.39 -12.68 25.38
C ASN A 225 -21.37 -13.76 24.90
N ARG A 226 -21.12 -14.40 23.76
CA ARG A 226 -21.70 -15.70 23.44
C ARG A 226 -20.86 -16.69 24.23
N LYS A 227 -21.21 -16.81 25.50
CA LYS A 227 -20.79 -17.88 26.41
C LYS A 227 -20.83 -19.17 25.59
N ARG A 228 -19.66 -19.73 25.25
CA ARG A 228 -19.59 -21.05 24.64
C ARG A 228 -20.26 -21.99 25.63
N ARG A 229 -21.45 -22.47 25.30
CA ARG A 229 -22.14 -23.51 26.05
C ARG A 229 -21.23 -24.72 26.00
N ARG A 230 -20.54 -24.98 27.12
CA ARG A 230 -19.74 -26.17 27.31
C ARG A 230 -20.76 -27.29 27.48
N ASP A 231 -21.04 -28.03 26.40
CA ASP A 231 -21.68 -29.33 26.54
C ASP A 231 -20.71 -30.21 27.31
N ASN A 232 -21.02 -30.46 28.58
CA ASN A 232 -20.54 -31.66 29.24
C ASN A 232 -21.64 -32.15 30.18
N SER A 233 -22.04 -33.38 29.89
CA SER A 233 -23.00 -34.22 30.59
C SER A 233 -22.75 -34.31 32.11
N SER A 234 -23.85 -34.58 32.83
CA SER A 234 -23.99 -35.17 34.17
C SER A 234 -23.55 -34.38 35.40
N GLY A 235 -24.52 -34.14 36.31
CA GLY A 235 -24.29 -33.86 37.73
C GLY A 235 -25.36 -32.96 38.35
N GLU A 236 -26.25 -33.56 39.13
CA GLU A 236 -27.34 -32.93 39.91
C GLU A 236 -26.83 -31.92 40.97
N GLY A 237 -27.71 -30.99 41.39
CA GLY A 237 -27.70 -30.49 42.77
C GLY A 237 -27.69 -28.97 43.01
N ASN A 238 -28.90 -28.43 43.26
CA ASN A 238 -29.28 -27.51 44.35
C ASN A 238 -29.02 -25.98 44.27
N ASP A 239 -30.11 -25.26 43.98
CA ASP A 239 -30.69 -24.07 44.61
C ASP A 239 -29.84 -23.07 45.40
N SER A 240 -29.92 -21.80 45.00
CA SER A 240 -30.18 -20.67 45.90
C SER A 240 -30.72 -19.45 45.13
N GLU A 241 -31.83 -18.94 45.64
CA GLU A 241 -32.68 -17.86 45.16
C GLU A 241 -32.02 -16.47 45.23
N GLY A 242 -32.56 -15.54 44.44
CA GLY A 242 -32.16 -14.13 44.44
C GLY A 242 -33.05 -13.33 43.49
N GLU A 243 -34.32 -13.20 43.86
CA GLU A 243 -35.38 -12.46 43.19
C GLU A 243 -35.05 -10.95 43.03
N ASN A 244 -35.35 -10.39 41.85
CA ASN A 244 -36.15 -9.16 41.74
C ASN A 244 -36.45 -8.83 40.27
N GLU A 245 -37.66 -9.18 39.86
CA GLU A 245 -38.40 -8.61 38.73
C GLU A 245 -39.70 -8.03 39.32
N PRO A 246 -40.20 -6.88 38.84
CA PRO A 246 -41.62 -6.62 38.81
C PRO A 246 -42.15 -6.72 37.38
N CYS A 247 -43.10 -7.64 37.27
CA CYS A 247 -43.92 -8.03 36.12
C CYS A 247 -44.97 -6.97 35.72
N GLY A 248 -45.46 -7.07 34.47
CA GLY A 248 -46.73 -6.50 33.98
C GLY A 248 -46.60 -5.99 32.53
N ASP A 249 -47.43 -6.34 31.55
CA ASP A 249 -48.76 -6.94 31.52
C ASP A 249 -48.98 -7.50 30.09
N GLY A 250 -49.79 -8.56 29.95
CA GLY A 250 -50.12 -9.15 28.65
C GLY A 250 -51.61 -9.40 28.47
N LYS A 251 -52.12 -9.22 27.24
CA LYS A 251 -53.36 -9.78 26.64
C LYS A 251 -53.65 -9.04 25.32
N LYS A 252 -54.27 -9.58 24.27
CA LYS A 252 -54.73 -10.92 23.84
C LYS A 252 -55.18 -10.76 22.38
N ASP A 253 -55.04 -11.81 21.57
CA ASP A 253 -55.53 -11.90 20.18
C ASP A 253 -57.05 -11.72 20.02
N LYS A 254 -57.50 -11.21 18.86
CA LYS A 254 -58.57 -11.84 18.05
C LYS A 254 -58.65 -11.31 16.60
N LYS A 255 -58.83 -12.24 15.66
CA LYS A 255 -59.08 -12.10 14.21
C LYS A 255 -60.58 -12.27 13.91
N GLU A 256 -61.10 -11.57 12.89
CA GLU A 256 -62.20 -11.91 11.91
C GLU A 256 -62.62 -10.60 11.20
N GLU A 257 -62.39 -10.42 9.88
CA GLU A 257 -63.18 -10.80 8.68
C GLU A 257 -64.56 -10.11 8.50
N GLY A 258 -64.78 -9.52 7.30
CA GLY A 258 -66.11 -9.26 6.71
C GLY A 258 -66.37 -7.86 6.11
N GLU A 259 -66.25 -7.73 4.77
CA GLU A 259 -67.23 -7.19 3.78
C GLU A 259 -68.15 -5.99 4.13
N GLU A 260 -68.56 -5.01 3.28
CA GLU A 260 -68.47 -4.69 1.84
C GLU A 260 -69.17 -3.33 1.59
N LYS A 261 -69.14 -2.83 0.33
CA LYS A 261 -69.87 -1.72 -0.34
C LYS A 261 -69.18 -0.35 -0.40
N MET A 262 -68.60 0.09 -1.53
CA MET A 262 -69.11 0.32 -2.91
C MET A 262 -69.74 1.71 -3.07
N ASP A 263 -69.07 2.57 -3.85
CA ASP A 263 -69.63 3.29 -5.02
C ASP A 263 -68.52 4.21 -5.62
N THR A 264 -68.00 3.86 -6.82
CA THR A 264 -68.29 4.45 -8.16
C THR A 264 -67.65 5.85 -8.37
N GLU A 265 -67.06 6.25 -9.50
CA GLU A 265 -66.79 5.69 -10.83
C GLU A 265 -65.89 6.69 -11.61
N LYS A 266 -65.29 6.21 -12.71
CA LYS A 266 -64.72 6.87 -13.91
C LYS A 266 -63.18 6.99 -13.96
N ALA A 267 -62.44 6.10 -14.64
CA ALA A 267 -62.37 5.76 -16.09
C ALA A 267 -61.48 6.71 -16.93
N VAL A 268 -60.17 6.36 -17.07
CA VAL A 268 -59.38 5.89 -18.28
C VAL A 268 -59.93 6.33 -19.68
N PRO A 269 -59.15 6.60 -20.77
CA PRO A 269 -57.87 5.97 -21.24
C PRO A 269 -56.76 6.93 -21.72
N GLU A 270 -55.47 6.53 -21.68
CA GLU A 270 -54.67 5.76 -22.67
C GLU A 270 -54.47 6.47 -24.03
N GLY A 271 -53.21 6.64 -24.44
CA GLY A 271 -52.85 7.20 -25.75
C GLY A 271 -51.35 7.10 -26.03
N ALA A 272 -51.00 6.18 -26.93
CA ALA A 272 -49.66 5.88 -27.42
C ALA A 272 -49.12 6.90 -28.44
N ALA A 273 -47.80 6.80 -28.67
CA ALA A 273 -47.03 7.19 -29.86
C ALA A 273 -46.84 8.68 -30.19
N ALA A 274 -45.60 9.14 -30.03
CA ALA A 274 -44.71 9.58 -31.12
C ALA A 274 -43.25 9.54 -30.64
#